data_AF-A0A522EGF7-F1
#
_entry.id   AF-A0A522EGF7-F1
#
_cell.length_a   1.000
_cell.length_b   1.000
_cell.length_c   1.000
_cell.angle_alpha   90.00
_cell.angle_beta   90.00
_cell.angle_gamma   90.00
#
_symmetry.space_group_name_H-M   'P 1'
#
loop_
_entity.id
_entity.type
_entity.pdbx_description
1 polymer ?
#
loop_
_entity_poly.entity_id
_entity_poly.type
_entity_poly.pdbx_seq_one_letter_code
_entity_poly.pdbx_strand_id
1 'polypeptide(L)'
;MKGAFECTHCGACCKKETSPVNITLGDIKRISKFLGKDPKELIGKEIKIRPFMDAESPGRFELELGLPKPCHFWKDSKCSIYEARPLNCRLFPFWLYATQPDESIIEQALPGYECVLNSKVDNDHRLTYREYSTILSRILMAESKETDEFMEINDYSDEVELEGHEEDFGTILGIPGRKTEEAFIRVVRDAETKIKIGKYAKLPETISEHLKNEAKFASSEELAVVDEKLKGRYDS
;
A
#
# COMPACT_ATOMS: atom_id res chain seq x y z
N MET A 1 26.33 4.08 14.07
CA MET A 1 25.29 4.10 15.11
C MET A 1 24.11 3.26 14.63
N LYS A 2 23.48 2.49 15.52
CA LYS A 2 22.11 2.00 15.31
C LYS A 2 21.16 3.12 15.77
N GLY A 3 20.06 3.34 15.07
CA GLY A 3 19.14 4.44 15.34
C GLY A 3 17.76 4.21 14.72
N ALA A 4 17.09 5.29 14.37
CA ALA A 4 15.78 5.30 13.71
C ALA A 4 15.84 4.80 12.26
N PHE A 5 14.71 4.33 11.72
CA PHE A 5 14.42 4.52 10.31
C PHE A 5 14.15 6.00 10.03
N GLU A 6 14.77 6.53 8.97
CA GLU A 6 14.49 7.88 8.46
C GLU A 6 14.14 7.83 6.96
N CYS A 7 13.05 8.50 6.58
CA CYS A 7 12.67 8.60 5.18
C CYS A 7 13.56 9.63 4.47
N THR A 8 14.43 9.15 3.57
CA THR A 8 15.29 10.02 2.74
C THR A 8 14.59 10.64 1.53
N HIS A 9 13.27 10.50 1.43
CA HIS A 9 12.49 10.93 0.26
C HIS A 9 13.02 10.38 -1.09
N CYS A 10 13.58 9.16 -1.11
CA CYS A 10 14.06 8.51 -2.34
C CYS A 10 12.94 8.26 -3.38
N GLY A 11 11.69 8.18 -2.91
CA GLY A 11 10.49 8.00 -3.71
C GLY A 11 10.30 6.59 -4.27
N ALA A 12 11.09 5.60 -3.84
CA ALA A 12 10.99 4.21 -4.31
C ALA A 12 9.59 3.63 -4.10
N CYS A 13 9.05 3.73 -2.88
CA CYS A 13 7.69 3.27 -2.54
C CYS A 13 6.59 4.00 -3.34
N CYS A 14 6.83 5.24 -3.79
CA CYS A 14 5.88 6.01 -4.57
C CYS A 14 5.98 5.73 -6.08
N LYS A 15 7.17 5.40 -6.60
CA LYS A 15 7.43 5.31 -8.05
C LYS A 15 7.43 3.88 -8.59
N LYS A 16 7.86 2.89 -7.81
CA LYS A 16 8.07 1.52 -8.29
C LYS A 16 6.78 0.70 -8.24
N GLU A 17 6.51 -0.04 -9.32
CA GLU A 17 5.40 -1.00 -9.42
C GLU A 17 5.50 -2.10 -8.36
N THR A 18 6.71 -2.48 -7.99
CA THR A 18 7.01 -3.50 -6.95
C THR A 18 6.66 -3.07 -5.52
N SER A 19 6.11 -1.86 -5.34
CA SER A 19 5.45 -1.46 -4.09
C SER A 19 3.95 -1.27 -4.33
N PRO A 20 3.20 -2.36 -4.58
CA PRO A 20 1.75 -2.28 -4.66
C PRO A 20 1.20 -1.74 -3.32
N VAL A 21 0.17 -0.90 -3.41
CA VAL A 21 -0.49 -0.31 -2.24
C VAL A 21 -1.98 -0.46 -2.46
N ASN A 22 -2.59 -1.40 -1.75
CA ASN A 22 -4.05 -1.49 -1.66
C ASN A 22 -4.59 -0.44 -0.68
N ILE A 23 -5.83 -0.05 -0.92
CA ILE A 23 -6.48 1.12 -0.35
C ILE A 23 -7.87 0.72 0.15
N THR A 24 -8.16 1.07 1.40
CA THR A 24 -9.48 0.83 2.00
C THR A 24 -10.46 1.98 1.70
N LEU A 25 -11.75 1.75 1.93
CA LEU A 25 -12.75 2.83 1.94
C LEU A 25 -12.44 3.90 3.00
N GLY A 26 -11.85 3.50 4.13
CA GLY A 26 -11.38 4.43 5.16
C GLY A 26 -10.25 5.31 4.68
N ASP A 27 -9.30 4.76 3.92
CA ASP A 27 -8.24 5.54 3.27
C ASP A 27 -8.83 6.56 2.28
N ILE A 28 -9.78 6.14 1.43
CA ILE A 28 -10.47 7.03 0.50
C ILE A 28 -11.14 8.19 1.25
N LYS A 29 -11.87 7.89 2.33
CA LYS A 29 -12.54 8.90 3.17
C LYS A 29 -11.53 9.91 3.75
N ARG A 30 -10.40 9.44 4.28
CA ARG A 30 -9.34 10.30 4.84
C ARG A 30 -8.69 11.18 3.76
N ILE A 31 -8.37 10.61 2.60
CA ILE A 31 -7.76 11.34 1.48
C ILE A 31 -8.73 12.39 0.93
N SER A 32 -10.00 12.02 0.76
CA SER A 32 -11.09 12.92 0.33
C SER A 32 -11.23 14.11 1.28
N LYS A 33 -11.33 13.86 2.59
CA LYS A 33 -11.40 14.92 3.62
C LYS A 33 -10.17 15.83 3.57
N PHE A 34 -8.97 15.27 3.45
CA PHE A 34 -7.73 16.04 3.41
C PHE A 34 -7.61 16.94 2.17
N LEU A 35 -8.03 16.44 1.00
CA LEU A 35 -7.97 17.19 -0.26
C LEU A 35 -9.17 18.11 -0.49
N GLY A 36 -10.22 18.01 0.32
CA GLY A 36 -11.48 18.72 0.10
C GLY A 36 -12.19 18.29 -1.19
N LYS A 37 -12.07 17.02 -1.58
CA LYS A 37 -12.66 16.45 -2.80
C LYS A 37 -13.73 15.43 -2.46
N ASP A 38 -14.73 15.26 -3.31
CA ASP A 38 -15.67 14.14 -3.23
C ASP A 38 -14.91 12.81 -3.49
N PRO A 39 -15.18 11.72 -2.73
CA PRO A 39 -14.54 10.42 -2.96
C PRO A 39 -14.53 9.96 -4.41
N LYS A 40 -15.60 10.21 -5.18
CA LYS A 40 -15.69 9.80 -6.59
C LYS A 40 -14.62 10.45 -7.46
N GLU A 41 -14.14 11.65 -7.10
CA GLU A 41 -13.11 12.37 -7.85
C GLU A 41 -11.72 11.74 -7.72
N LEU A 42 -11.52 10.86 -6.73
CA LEU A 42 -10.26 10.14 -6.54
C LEU A 42 -10.20 8.86 -7.37
N ILE A 43 -11.35 8.27 -7.67
CA ILE A 43 -11.44 6.99 -8.38
C ILE A 43 -11.26 7.20 -9.89
N GLY A 44 -10.46 6.34 -10.53
CA GLY A 44 -10.16 6.38 -11.96
C GLY A 44 -8.87 7.12 -12.31
N LYS A 45 -8.33 7.96 -11.41
CA LYS A 45 -7.02 8.60 -11.59
C LYS A 45 -6.09 8.32 -10.41
N GLU A 46 -6.35 8.91 -9.25
CA GLU A 46 -5.51 8.75 -8.06
C GLU A 46 -5.62 7.35 -7.44
N ILE A 47 -6.79 6.70 -7.56
CA ILE A 47 -7.09 5.36 -7.05
C ILE A 47 -7.77 4.58 -8.17
N LYS A 48 -7.38 3.32 -8.39
CA LYS A 48 -7.91 2.46 -9.45
C LYS A 48 -8.08 1.04 -8.94
N ILE A 49 -8.89 0.24 -9.64
CA ILE A 49 -8.81 -1.21 -9.50
C ILE A 49 -7.45 -1.67 -10.04
N ARG A 50 -6.75 -2.46 -9.24
CA ARG A 50 -5.38 -2.93 -9.48
C ARG A 50 -5.29 -4.42 -9.13
N PRO A 51 -4.49 -5.20 -9.86
CA PRO A 51 -4.28 -6.60 -9.54
C PRO A 51 -3.24 -6.74 -8.43
N PHE A 52 -3.57 -7.52 -7.40
CA PHE A 52 -2.69 -7.88 -6.29
C PHE A 52 -2.47 -9.39 -6.33
N MET A 53 -1.21 -9.80 -6.49
CA MET A 53 -0.86 -11.21 -6.64
C MET A 53 -1.11 -11.96 -5.34
N ASP A 54 -1.80 -13.09 -5.41
CA ASP A 54 -1.89 -14.04 -4.32
C ASP A 54 -0.51 -14.71 -4.12
N ALA A 55 0.07 -14.55 -2.95
CA ALA A 55 1.36 -15.12 -2.61
C ALA A 55 1.32 -16.65 -2.49
N GLU A 56 0.15 -17.23 -2.19
CA GLU A 56 -0.06 -18.67 -2.06
C GLU A 56 -0.47 -19.32 -3.39
N SER A 57 -1.00 -18.52 -4.33
CA SER A 57 -1.46 -18.97 -5.65
C SER A 57 -0.85 -18.13 -6.78
N PRO A 58 0.44 -18.33 -7.13
CA PRO A 58 1.09 -17.56 -8.19
C PRO A 58 0.32 -17.67 -9.51
N GLY A 59 -0.01 -16.52 -10.11
CA GLY A 59 -0.86 -16.44 -11.30
C GLY A 59 -2.30 -16.00 -11.03
N ARG A 60 -2.77 -16.12 -9.78
CA ARG A 60 -4.05 -15.54 -9.34
C ARG A 60 -3.84 -14.14 -8.79
N PHE A 61 -4.69 -13.20 -9.22
CA PHE A 61 -4.65 -11.81 -8.78
C PHE A 61 -6.03 -11.37 -8.33
N GLU A 62 -6.12 -10.88 -7.10
CA GLU A 62 -7.32 -10.23 -6.59
C GLU A 62 -7.38 -8.79 -7.12
N LEU A 63 -8.56 -8.34 -7.54
CA LEU A 63 -8.76 -6.99 -8.05
C LEU A 63 -9.25 -6.06 -6.92
N GLU A 64 -8.33 -5.30 -6.33
CA GLU A 64 -8.62 -4.38 -5.23
C GLU A 64 -8.45 -2.92 -5.64
N LEU A 65 -9.00 -2.01 -4.82
CA LEU A 65 -8.68 -0.58 -4.89
C LEU A 65 -7.20 -0.37 -4.52
N GLY A 66 -6.46 0.33 -5.38
CA GLY A 66 -5.04 0.55 -5.19
C GLY A 66 -4.53 1.86 -5.77
N LEU A 67 -3.34 2.27 -5.33
CA LEU A 67 -2.62 3.41 -5.91
C LEU A 67 -1.86 2.97 -7.16
N PRO A 68 -2.10 3.58 -8.32
CA PRO A 68 -1.28 3.33 -9.50
C PRO A 68 0.14 3.84 -9.27
N LYS A 69 1.09 3.30 -10.04
CA LYS A 69 2.49 3.74 -10.03
C LYS A 69 2.87 4.36 -11.39
N PRO A 70 3.67 5.44 -11.41
CA PRO A 70 4.06 6.25 -10.24
C PRO A 70 2.84 6.89 -9.57
N CYS A 71 2.88 7.01 -8.25
CA CYS A 71 1.78 7.51 -7.43
C CYS A 71 1.48 8.98 -7.74
N HIS A 72 0.21 9.30 -8.00
CA HIS A 72 -0.25 10.67 -8.30
C HIS A 72 -0.06 11.68 -7.17
N PHE A 73 0.16 11.21 -5.94
CA PHE A 73 0.46 12.04 -4.77
C PHE A 73 1.95 12.32 -4.57
N TRP A 74 2.84 11.73 -5.39
CA TRP A 74 4.25 12.09 -5.41
C TRP A 74 4.45 13.40 -6.17
N LYS A 75 4.70 14.49 -5.44
CA LYS A 75 4.90 15.84 -5.99
C LYS A 75 6.10 16.49 -5.33
N ASP A 76 6.92 17.18 -6.11
CA ASP A 76 8.08 17.93 -5.61
C ASP A 76 8.99 17.09 -4.68
N SER A 77 9.24 15.85 -5.07
CA SER A 77 10.01 14.86 -4.31
C SER A 77 9.48 14.52 -2.90
N LYS A 78 8.17 14.69 -2.67
CA LYS A 78 7.51 14.32 -1.41
C LYS A 78 6.08 13.82 -1.63
N CYS A 79 5.51 13.21 -0.60
CA CYS A 79 4.10 12.84 -0.60
C CYS A 79 3.23 14.08 -0.31
N SER A 80 2.35 14.46 -1.24
CA SER A 80 1.47 15.62 -1.08
C SER A 80 0.32 15.39 -0.09
N ILE A 81 0.09 14.15 0.32
CA ILE A 81 -0.95 13.75 1.29
C ILE A 81 -0.34 13.06 2.52
N TYR A 82 0.89 13.40 2.92
CA TYR A 82 1.61 12.65 3.96
C TYR A 82 0.80 12.47 5.25
N GLU A 83 0.09 13.51 5.70
CA GLU A 83 -0.79 13.45 6.89
C GLU A 83 -2.05 12.60 6.69
N ALA A 84 -2.46 12.36 5.46
CA ALA A 84 -3.59 11.52 5.08
C ALA A 84 -3.15 10.25 4.32
N ARG A 85 -1.88 9.86 4.47
CA ARG A 85 -1.32 8.72 3.73
C ARG A 85 -2.07 7.44 4.12
N PRO A 86 -2.28 6.52 3.15
CA PRO A 86 -3.00 5.27 3.39
C PRO A 86 -2.38 4.42 4.50
N LEU A 87 -3.16 3.52 5.12
CA LEU A 87 -2.67 2.61 6.17
C LEU A 87 -1.44 1.79 5.74
N ASN A 88 -1.44 1.25 4.52
CA ASN A 88 -0.28 0.55 3.98
C ASN A 88 0.95 1.46 3.79
N CYS A 89 0.74 2.72 3.42
CA CYS A 89 1.81 3.73 3.38
C CYS A 89 2.29 4.13 4.78
N ARG A 90 1.44 4.03 5.81
CA ARG A 90 1.82 4.24 7.22
C ARG A 90 2.60 3.07 7.78
N LEU A 91 2.26 1.84 7.39
CA LEU A 91 2.90 0.61 7.83
C LEU A 91 4.31 0.46 7.27
N PHE A 92 4.53 0.84 6.01
CA PHE A 92 5.85 0.72 5.38
C PHE A 92 6.81 1.85 5.80
N PRO A 93 8.09 1.57 6.12
CA PRO A 93 8.74 0.25 6.20
C PRO A 93 8.74 -0.35 7.61
N PHE A 94 8.02 0.23 8.57
CA PHE A 94 8.05 -0.18 9.98
C PHE A 94 7.70 -1.65 10.20
N TRP A 95 6.76 -2.20 9.42
CA TRP A 95 6.41 -3.63 9.53
C TRP A 95 7.58 -4.56 9.16
N LEU A 96 8.47 -4.14 8.25
CA LEU A 96 9.67 -4.91 7.90
C LEU A 96 10.59 -5.01 9.11
N TYR A 97 10.93 -3.88 9.73
CA TYR A 97 11.79 -3.84 10.92
C TYR A 97 11.16 -4.52 12.15
N ALA A 98 9.83 -4.51 12.25
CA ALA A 98 9.11 -5.16 13.33
C ALA A 98 9.18 -6.70 13.28
N THR A 99 9.30 -7.26 12.06
CA THR A 99 9.11 -8.70 11.78
C THR A 99 10.35 -9.41 11.26
N GLN A 100 11.30 -8.69 10.64
CA GLN A 100 12.47 -9.26 9.97
C GLN A 100 13.80 -8.78 10.59
N PRO A 101 14.86 -9.62 10.60
CA PRO A 101 16.22 -9.16 10.89
C PRO A 101 16.77 -8.26 9.77
N ASP A 102 17.74 -7.40 10.09
CA ASP A 102 18.27 -6.39 9.14
C ASP A 102 18.81 -7.04 7.87
N GLU A 103 19.48 -8.19 8.00
CA GLU A 103 20.04 -8.97 6.89
C GLU A 103 18.94 -9.37 5.89
N SER A 104 17.80 -9.85 6.40
CA SER A 104 16.68 -10.28 5.56
C SER A 104 15.98 -9.09 4.89
N ILE A 105 15.90 -7.94 5.57
CA ILE A 105 15.37 -6.70 4.98
C ILE A 105 16.24 -6.26 3.81
N ILE A 106 17.56 -6.32 3.95
CA ILE A 106 18.51 -5.95 2.89
C ILE A 106 18.41 -6.91 1.71
N GLU A 107 18.33 -8.23 1.97
CA GLU A 107 18.18 -9.24 0.92
C GLU A 107 16.86 -9.11 0.15
N GLN A 108 15.78 -8.72 0.83
CA GLN A 108 14.46 -8.58 0.22
C GLN A 108 14.22 -7.21 -0.44
N ALA A 109 14.96 -6.18 -0.01
CA ALA A 109 14.81 -4.83 -0.54
C ALA A 109 15.35 -4.75 -1.97
N LEU A 110 14.46 -4.37 -2.90
CA LEU A 110 14.86 -4.10 -4.27
C LEU A 110 15.81 -2.88 -4.35
N PRO A 111 16.63 -2.78 -5.41
CA PRO A 111 17.48 -1.61 -5.62
C PRO A 111 16.69 -0.30 -5.60
N GLY A 112 17.24 0.76 -4.99
CA GLY A 112 16.66 2.11 -4.99
C GLY A 112 15.81 2.46 -3.77
N TYR A 113 15.54 1.52 -2.86
CA TYR A 113 14.97 1.81 -1.53
C TYR A 113 16.06 2.28 -0.57
N GLU A 114 16.76 3.37 -0.92
CA GLU A 114 17.94 3.85 -0.18
C GLU A 114 17.65 4.12 1.30
N CYS A 115 16.44 4.59 1.64
CA CYS A 115 16.05 4.79 3.03
C CYS A 115 15.97 3.48 3.82
N VAL A 116 15.62 2.37 3.18
CA VAL A 116 15.56 1.04 3.82
C VAL A 116 16.94 0.40 3.85
N LEU A 117 17.65 0.41 2.72
CA LEU A 117 18.95 -0.23 2.55
C LEU A 117 20.04 0.37 3.45
N ASN A 118 19.97 1.68 3.73
CA ASN A 118 20.97 2.37 4.55
C ASN A 118 20.58 2.49 6.03
N SER A 119 19.37 2.07 6.40
CA SER A 119 18.90 2.15 7.79
C SER A 119 19.49 1.04 8.65
N LYS A 120 19.89 1.40 9.88
CA LYS A 120 20.33 0.45 10.91
C LYS A 120 19.50 0.67 12.16
N VAL A 121 18.53 -0.22 12.41
CA VAL A 121 17.54 -0.02 13.47
C VAL A 121 17.92 -0.77 14.74
N ASP A 122 17.94 -0.09 15.90
CA ASP A 122 18.18 -0.76 17.19
C ASP A 122 16.93 -1.48 17.73
N ASN A 123 17.11 -2.23 18.82
CA ASN A 123 16.05 -3.05 19.39
C ASN A 123 14.91 -2.23 19.99
N ASP A 124 15.19 -1.07 20.59
CA ASP A 124 14.17 -0.23 21.23
C ASP A 124 13.22 0.36 20.16
N HIS A 125 13.80 0.76 19.03
CA HIS A 125 13.05 1.20 17.86
C HIS A 125 12.28 0.05 17.20
N ARG A 126 12.87 -1.15 17.08
CA ARG A 126 12.16 -2.35 16.60
C ARG A 126 10.95 -2.71 17.47
N LEU A 127 11.05 -2.60 18.79
CA LEU A 127 9.92 -2.80 19.71
C LEU A 127 8.81 -1.76 19.47
N THR A 128 9.19 -0.50 19.29
CA THR A 128 8.25 0.59 18.99
C THR A 128 7.54 0.36 17.66
N TYR A 129 8.28 -0.07 16.62
CA TYR A 129 7.72 -0.39 15.31
C TYR A 129 6.78 -1.59 15.38
N ARG A 130 7.06 -2.58 16.24
CA ARG A 130 6.13 -3.70 16.48
C ARG A 130 4.81 -3.23 17.09
N GLU A 131 4.85 -2.38 18.11
CA GLU A 131 3.63 -1.81 18.70
C GLU A 131 2.83 -1.02 17.66
N TYR A 132 3.52 -0.11 16.95
CA TYR A 132 2.93 0.74 15.93
C TYR A 132 2.30 -0.08 14.80
N SER A 133 3.03 -1.04 14.23
CA SER A 133 2.52 -1.94 13.19
C SER A 133 1.37 -2.80 13.68
N THR A 134 1.39 -3.28 14.92
CA THR A 134 0.28 -4.08 15.48
C THR A 134 -1.03 -3.28 15.53
N ILE A 135 -0.97 -2.02 15.95
CA ILE A 135 -2.15 -1.14 16.01
C ILE A 135 -2.68 -0.87 14.59
N LEU A 136 -1.80 -0.46 13.67
CA LEU A 136 -2.19 -0.15 12.31
C LEU A 136 -2.69 -1.38 11.54
N SER A 137 -2.09 -2.55 11.74
CA SER A 137 -2.55 -3.79 11.11
C SER A 137 -3.95 -4.16 11.58
N ARG A 138 -4.28 -3.97 12.87
CA ARG A 138 -5.66 -4.20 13.35
C ARG A 138 -6.66 -3.26 12.68
N ILE A 139 -6.30 -1.98 12.52
CA ILE A 139 -7.16 -1.01 11.83
C ILE A 139 -7.30 -1.41 10.36
N LEU A 140 -6.19 -1.68 9.67
CA LEU A 140 -6.16 -2.10 8.27
C LEU A 140 -7.04 -3.33 8.05
N MET A 141 -6.89 -4.39 8.85
CA MET A 141 -7.71 -5.59 8.72
C MET A 141 -9.20 -5.31 8.90
N ALA A 142 -9.58 -4.45 9.85
CA ALA A 142 -10.98 -4.06 10.04
C ALA A 142 -11.51 -3.25 8.85
N GLU A 143 -10.75 -2.29 8.35
CA GLU A 143 -11.14 -1.47 7.20
C GLU A 143 -11.15 -2.25 5.89
N SER A 144 -10.23 -3.19 5.70
CA SER A 144 -10.20 -4.11 4.57
C SER A 144 -11.45 -4.98 4.56
N LYS A 145 -11.81 -5.61 5.70
CA LYS A 145 -13.04 -6.41 5.79
C LYS A 145 -14.30 -5.65 5.36
N GLU A 146 -14.46 -4.42 5.83
CA GLU A 146 -15.58 -3.55 5.44
C GLU A 146 -15.51 -3.16 3.95
N THR A 147 -14.30 -2.96 3.42
CA THR A 147 -14.08 -2.69 2.00
C THR A 147 -14.45 -3.90 1.14
N ASP A 148 -14.05 -5.10 1.54
CA ASP A 148 -14.33 -6.35 0.84
C ASP A 148 -15.83 -6.64 0.84
N GLU A 149 -16.50 -6.51 1.99
CA GLU A 149 -17.96 -6.65 2.09
C GLU A 149 -18.69 -5.63 1.19
N PHE A 150 -18.21 -4.39 1.13
CA PHE A 150 -18.74 -3.39 0.20
C PHE A 150 -18.55 -3.80 -1.26
N MET A 151 -17.36 -4.29 -1.62
CA MET A 151 -17.06 -4.74 -2.99
C MET A 151 -17.94 -5.94 -3.37
N GLU A 152 -18.18 -6.88 -2.45
CA GLU A 152 -19.02 -8.06 -2.67
C GLU A 152 -20.49 -7.68 -2.85
N ILE A 153 -21.07 -6.90 -1.93
CA ILE A 153 -22.48 -6.52 -1.95
C ILE A 153 -22.84 -5.72 -3.21
N ASN A 154 -21.88 -4.97 -3.77
CA ASN A 154 -22.09 -4.15 -4.97
C ASN A 154 -21.61 -4.82 -6.27
N ASP A 155 -21.29 -6.12 -6.26
CA ASP A 155 -20.82 -6.89 -7.43
C ASP A 155 -19.55 -6.28 -8.08
N TYR A 156 -18.60 -5.87 -7.25
CA TYR A 156 -17.29 -5.37 -7.67
C TYR A 156 -16.14 -6.33 -7.34
N SER A 157 -16.31 -7.29 -6.43
CA SER A 157 -15.31 -8.33 -6.17
C SER A 157 -15.02 -9.13 -7.45
N ASP A 158 -13.76 -9.30 -7.79
CA ASP A 158 -13.32 -9.96 -9.01
C ASP A 158 -11.85 -10.39 -8.89
N GLU A 159 -11.45 -11.27 -9.79
CA GLU A 159 -10.08 -11.79 -9.87
C GLU A 159 -9.67 -12.01 -11.32
N VAL A 160 -8.36 -12.06 -11.56
CA VAL A 160 -7.82 -12.46 -12.86
C VAL A 160 -6.79 -13.56 -12.68
N GLU A 161 -6.82 -14.52 -13.60
CA GLU A 161 -5.83 -15.57 -13.71
C GLU A 161 -4.89 -15.29 -14.91
N LEU A 162 -3.60 -15.48 -14.66
CA LEU A 162 -2.53 -15.36 -15.65
C LEU A 162 -1.89 -16.73 -15.90
N GLU A 163 -1.81 -17.08 -17.18
CA GLU A 163 -1.11 -18.25 -17.68
C GLU A 163 0.11 -17.80 -18.50
N GLY A 164 1.15 -18.63 -18.63
CA GLY A 164 2.30 -18.35 -19.50
C GLY A 164 3.36 -17.43 -18.90
N HIS A 165 3.30 -17.20 -17.58
CA HIS A 165 4.24 -16.38 -16.81
C HIS A 165 5.03 -17.20 -15.77
N GLU A 166 5.15 -18.52 -15.94
CA GLU A 166 5.74 -19.43 -14.95
C GLU A 166 7.18 -19.06 -14.57
N GLU A 167 7.99 -18.63 -15.55
CA GLU A 167 9.35 -18.14 -15.30
C GLU A 167 9.36 -16.79 -14.55
N ASP A 168 8.43 -15.90 -14.87
CA ASP A 168 8.29 -14.61 -14.18
C ASP A 168 7.85 -14.84 -12.72
N PHE A 169 6.88 -15.72 -12.47
CA PHE A 169 6.47 -16.10 -11.11
C PHE A 169 7.64 -16.70 -10.32
N GLY A 170 8.40 -17.62 -10.93
CA GLY A 170 9.62 -18.16 -10.32
C GLY A 170 10.65 -17.08 -9.99
N THR A 171 10.79 -16.07 -10.85
CA THR A 171 11.69 -14.92 -10.63
C THR A 171 11.20 -14.00 -9.52
N ILE A 172 9.89 -13.79 -9.41
CA ILE A 172 9.27 -12.93 -8.39
C ILE A 172 9.37 -13.56 -6.99
N LEU A 173 9.14 -14.86 -6.88
CA LEU A 173 9.19 -15.62 -5.63
C LEU A 173 10.62 -16.00 -5.20
N GLY A 174 11.60 -15.79 -6.10
CA GLY A 174 13.00 -16.02 -5.85
C GLY A 174 13.70 -14.87 -5.10
N ILE A 175 15.03 -14.79 -5.24
CA ILE A 175 15.83 -13.74 -4.60
C ILE A 175 15.57 -12.39 -5.31
N PRO A 176 15.17 -11.34 -4.58
CA PRO A 176 14.88 -10.04 -5.17
C PRO A 176 16.09 -9.39 -5.85
N GLY A 177 15.84 -8.77 -7.01
CA GLY A 177 16.84 -8.00 -7.76
C GLY A 177 16.22 -7.32 -8.97
N ARG A 178 17.07 -6.83 -9.89
CA ARG A 178 16.60 -6.13 -11.09
C ARG A 178 15.65 -6.98 -11.96
N LYS A 179 15.96 -8.26 -12.12
CA LYS A 179 15.11 -9.19 -12.88
C LYS A 179 13.74 -9.38 -12.22
N THR A 180 13.68 -9.37 -10.88
CA THR A 180 12.44 -9.42 -10.09
C THR A 180 11.56 -8.19 -10.39
N GLU A 181 12.14 -7.00 -10.44
CA GLU A 181 11.40 -5.77 -10.79
C GLU A 181 10.86 -5.84 -12.22
N GLU A 182 11.67 -6.28 -13.19
CA GLU A 182 11.25 -6.42 -14.58
C GLU A 182 10.15 -7.50 -14.76
N ALA A 183 10.25 -8.64 -14.06
CA ALA A 183 9.25 -9.70 -14.06
C ALA A 183 7.93 -9.25 -13.43
N PHE A 184 8.00 -8.62 -12.26
CA PHE A 184 6.83 -8.08 -11.57
C PHE A 184 6.08 -7.06 -12.43
N ILE A 185 6.80 -6.17 -13.10
CA ILE A 185 6.21 -5.18 -14.03
C ILE A 185 5.50 -5.87 -15.19
N ARG A 186 6.10 -6.91 -15.80
CA ARG A 186 5.46 -7.66 -16.90
C ARG A 186 4.15 -8.29 -16.46
N VAL A 187 4.20 -9.04 -15.37
CA VAL A 187 3.07 -9.79 -14.81
C VAL A 187 1.92 -8.85 -14.40
N VAL A 188 2.21 -7.79 -13.64
CA VAL A 188 1.16 -6.85 -13.20
C VAL A 188 0.52 -6.15 -14.40
N ARG A 189 1.32 -5.74 -15.40
CA ARG A 189 0.76 -5.10 -16.61
C ARG A 189 -0.10 -6.05 -17.41
N ASP A 190 0.27 -7.33 -17.53
CA ASP A 190 -0.58 -8.31 -18.21
C ASP A 190 -1.89 -8.52 -17.46
N ALA A 191 -1.85 -8.66 -16.13
CA ALA A 191 -3.04 -8.74 -15.28
C ALA A 191 -3.95 -7.51 -15.46
N GLU A 192 -3.38 -6.31 -15.53
CA GLU A 192 -4.15 -5.08 -15.79
C GLU A 192 -4.90 -5.11 -17.11
N THR A 193 -4.35 -5.73 -18.17
CA THR A 193 -5.05 -5.83 -19.47
C THR A 193 -6.29 -6.71 -19.42
N LYS A 194 -6.38 -7.62 -18.45
CA LYS A 194 -7.51 -8.53 -18.27
C LYS A 194 -8.65 -7.94 -17.43
N ILE A 195 -8.45 -6.77 -16.83
CA ILE A 195 -9.47 -6.12 -16.00
C ILE A 195 -10.65 -5.66 -16.87
N LYS A 196 -11.86 -6.12 -16.51
CA LYS A 196 -13.11 -5.71 -17.15
C LYS A 196 -13.55 -4.34 -16.64
N ILE A 197 -12.88 -3.26 -17.10
CA ILE A 197 -13.09 -1.88 -16.61
C ILE A 197 -14.57 -1.47 -16.58
N GLY A 198 -15.38 -1.93 -17.54
CA GLY A 198 -16.82 -1.66 -17.59
C GLY A 198 -17.61 -2.11 -16.35
N LYS A 199 -17.16 -3.15 -15.63
CA LYS A 199 -17.75 -3.61 -14.36
C LYS A 199 -17.73 -2.52 -13.29
N TYR A 200 -16.66 -1.70 -13.30
CA TYR A 200 -16.41 -0.68 -12.29
C TYR A 200 -16.91 0.72 -12.70
N ALA A 201 -17.68 0.83 -13.77
CA ALA A 201 -18.11 2.14 -14.31
C ALA A 201 -18.91 2.99 -13.30
N LYS A 202 -19.64 2.35 -12.38
CA LYS A 202 -20.43 3.01 -11.32
C LYS A 202 -19.74 3.05 -9.97
N LEU A 203 -18.55 2.45 -9.85
CA LEU A 203 -17.80 2.36 -8.60
C LEU A 203 -17.56 3.73 -7.95
N PRO A 204 -17.18 4.80 -8.70
CA PRO A 204 -16.97 6.12 -8.10
C PRO A 204 -18.21 6.66 -7.38
N GLU A 205 -19.38 6.60 -8.03
CA GLU A 205 -20.65 7.06 -7.47
C GLU A 205 -21.09 6.20 -6.28
N THR A 206 -20.96 4.87 -6.39
CA THR A 206 -21.32 3.94 -5.32
C THR A 206 -20.46 4.17 -4.07
N ILE A 207 -19.15 4.38 -4.22
CA ILE A 207 -18.24 4.71 -3.11
C ILE A 207 -18.62 6.05 -2.48
N SER A 208 -18.86 7.07 -3.30
CA SER A 208 -19.23 8.41 -2.81
C SER A 208 -20.52 8.38 -2.00
N GLU A 209 -21.54 7.66 -2.48
CA GLU A 209 -22.80 7.51 -1.75
C GLU A 209 -22.62 6.71 -0.45
N HIS A 210 -21.89 5.60 -0.50
CA HIS A 210 -21.64 4.77 0.68
C HIS A 210 -20.93 5.55 1.79
N LEU A 211 -19.93 6.36 1.44
CA LEU A 211 -19.13 7.14 2.39
C LEU A 211 -19.84 8.37 2.97
N LYS A 212 -21.04 8.75 2.49
CA LYS A 212 -21.89 9.76 3.14
C LYS A 212 -22.48 9.26 4.45
N ASN A 213 -22.69 7.95 4.58
CA ASN A 213 -23.15 7.36 5.83
C ASN A 213 -22.00 7.32 6.85
N GLU A 214 -22.31 7.36 8.15
CA GLU A 214 -21.32 7.34 9.23
C GLU A 214 -20.60 5.99 9.33
N ALA A 215 -19.72 5.70 8.36
CA ALA A 215 -18.86 4.52 8.39
C ALA A 215 -17.78 4.70 9.47
N LYS A 216 -17.58 3.65 10.28
CA LYS A 216 -16.68 3.56 11.44
C LYS A 216 -15.22 3.30 11.02
N PHE A 217 -14.70 4.12 10.12
CA PHE A 217 -13.29 4.10 9.76
C PHE A 217 -12.47 4.97 10.71
N ALA A 218 -11.19 4.63 10.91
CA ALA A 218 -10.30 5.46 11.73
C ALA A 218 -10.17 6.86 11.10
N SER A 219 -10.30 7.89 11.91
CA SER A 219 -10.10 9.28 11.50
C SER A 219 -8.62 9.60 11.32
N SER A 220 -8.31 10.68 10.59
CA SER A 220 -6.93 11.16 10.46
C SER A 220 -6.36 11.57 11.83
N GLU A 221 -7.21 12.09 12.71
CA GLU A 221 -6.89 12.49 14.07
C GLU A 221 -6.51 11.28 14.95
N GLU A 222 -7.26 10.18 14.87
CA GLU A 222 -6.91 8.92 15.55
C GLU A 222 -5.60 8.33 15.03
N LEU A 223 -5.39 8.34 13.71
CA LEU A 223 -4.13 7.86 13.13
C LEU A 223 -2.94 8.76 13.48
N ALA A 224 -3.14 10.07 13.63
CA ALA A 224 -2.10 10.99 14.10
C ALA A 224 -1.66 10.64 15.53
N VAL A 225 -2.60 10.25 16.42
CA VAL A 225 -2.25 9.77 17.77
C VAL A 225 -1.40 8.49 17.70
N VAL A 226 -1.66 7.61 16.75
CA VAL A 226 -0.82 6.42 16.53
C VAL A 226 0.57 6.82 16.02
N ASP A 227 0.65 7.77 15.08
CA ASP A 227 1.92 8.32 14.58
C ASP A 227 2.78 8.97 15.66
N GLU A 228 2.20 9.53 16.73
CA GLU A 228 2.96 10.11 17.85
C GLU A 228 3.87 9.07 18.53
N LYS A 229 3.58 7.76 18.43
CA LYS A 229 4.49 6.71 18.88
C LYS A 229 5.84 6.73 18.16
N LEU A 230 5.88 7.29 16.96
CA LEU A 230 7.08 7.49 16.16
C LEU A 230 7.74 8.86 16.41
N LYS A 231 7.17 9.75 17.24
CA LYS A 231 7.76 11.07 17.53
C LYS A 231 8.56 11.04 18.84
N GLY A 232 9.66 11.79 18.90
CA GLY A 232 10.42 12.04 20.14
C GLY A 232 11.40 10.95 20.60
N ARG A 233 11.56 9.84 19.88
CA ARG A 233 12.67 8.87 20.09
C ARG A 233 13.74 8.90 18.99
N TYR A 234 13.57 9.75 17.98
CA TYR A 234 14.20 9.59 16.67
C TYR A 234 14.86 10.86 16.10
N ASP A 235 14.78 12.00 16.80
CA ASP A 235 15.56 13.18 16.46
C ASP A 235 16.89 13.12 17.21
N SER A 236 17.91 12.56 16.55
CA SER A 236 19.32 12.79 16.89
C SER A 236 20.02 13.44 15.72
#